data_AF-A0A146KWU6-F1
#
_entry.id   AF-A0A146KWU6-F1
#
_cell.length_a   1.000
_cell.length_b   1.000
_cell.length_c   1.000
_cell.angle_alpha   90.00
_cell.angle_beta   90.00
_cell.angle_gamma   90.00
#
_symmetry.space_group_name_H-M   'P 1'
#
loop_
_entity.id
_entity.type
_entity.pdbx_description
1 polymer ?
#
loop_
_entity_poly.entity_id
_entity_poly.type
_entity_poly.pdbx_seq_one_letter_code
_entity_poly.pdbx_strand_id
1 'polypeptide(L)'
;GDVAIIKVGDTVSLEVALGLRTLEAGFQHYDLKILKIHQAGNINVSVAQNSIKMKISLTYAPACNLTVDYVGLDQLDGIKVDITGLGAFQSMFDMLSKWFLDNFTVDFKHIVNTKLAEKAKKAVAREDICKYFPQ
;
A
#
# COMPACT_ATOMS: atom_id res chain seq x y z
N GLY A 1 -11.67 5.53 -10.83
CA GLY A 1 -10.44 6.11 -10.28
C GLY A 1 -10.67 7.58 -10.42
N ASP A 2 -10.75 8.27 -9.30
CA ASP A 2 -11.49 9.52 -9.21
C ASP A 2 -10.56 10.62 -8.72
N VAL A 3 -10.79 11.84 -9.19
CA VAL A 3 -9.99 13.00 -8.84
C VAL A 3 -10.92 14.11 -8.38
N ALA A 4 -10.60 14.72 -7.25
CA ALA A 4 -11.29 15.89 -6.73
C ALA A 4 -10.30 17.03 -6.51
N ILE A 5 -10.68 18.23 -6.94
CA ILE A 5 -9.96 19.46 -6.65
C ILE A 5 -10.82 20.26 -5.68
N ILE A 6 -10.25 20.61 -4.53
CA ILE A 6 -10.96 21.27 -3.44
C ILE A 6 -10.23 22.59 -3.18
N LYS A 7 -10.95 23.72 -3.22
CA LYS A 7 -10.40 25.02 -2.87
C LYS A 7 -11.06 25.53 -1.60
N VAL A 8 -10.24 25.87 -0.59
CA VAL A 8 -10.69 26.47 0.67
C VAL A 8 -9.77 27.63 0.99
N GLY A 9 -10.29 28.86 0.89
CA GLY A 9 -9.48 30.07 1.04
C GLY A 9 -8.28 30.08 0.08
N ASP A 10 -7.09 30.15 0.65
CA ASP A 10 -5.80 30.17 -0.07
C ASP A 10 -5.14 28.80 -0.20
N THR A 11 -5.88 27.72 0.09
CA THR A 11 -5.44 26.35 -0.07
C THR A 11 -6.20 25.67 -1.20
N VAL A 12 -5.44 25.02 -2.10
CA VAL A 12 -5.95 24.13 -3.15
C VAL A 12 -5.47 22.72 -2.85
N SER A 13 -6.39 21.79 -2.67
CA SER A 13 -6.10 20.37 -2.47
C SER A 13 -6.47 19.55 -3.70
N LEU A 14 -5.60 18.61 -4.05
CA LEU A 14 -5.85 17.56 -5.02
C LEU A 14 -6.01 16.23 -4.28
N GLU A 15 -7.19 15.64 -4.35
CA GLU A 15 -7.47 14.29 -3.87
C GLU A 15 -7.58 13.33 -5.05
N VAL A 16 -6.88 12.20 -4.97
CA VAL A 16 -6.85 11.16 -6.01
C VAL A 16 -7.13 9.81 -5.37
N ALA A 17 -8.07 9.06 -5.92
CA ALA A 17 -8.35 7.67 -5.56
C ALA A 17 -8.12 6.76 -6.77
N LEU A 18 -7.15 5.85 -6.66
CA LEU A 18 -6.76 4.93 -7.71
C LEU A 18 -7.13 3.50 -7.28
N GLY A 19 -8.18 2.95 -7.90
CA GLY A 19 -8.48 1.53 -7.80
C GLY A 19 -7.46 0.73 -8.62
N LEU A 20 -6.93 -0.33 -8.04
CA LEU A 20 -6.01 -1.25 -8.71
C LEU A 20 -6.78 -2.52 -9.09
N ARG A 21 -6.48 -3.05 -10.28
CA ARG A 21 -7.20 -4.24 -10.79
C ARG A 21 -6.81 -5.51 -10.04
N THR A 22 -5.54 -5.65 -9.71
CA THR A 22 -5.00 -6.77 -8.94
C THR A 22 -3.81 -6.27 -8.14
N LEU A 23 -3.73 -6.66 -6.88
CA LEU A 23 -2.49 -6.57 -6.10
C LEU A 23 -2.10 -7.98 -5.69
N GLU A 24 -0.91 -8.38 -6.09
CA GLU A 24 -0.33 -9.68 -5.78
C GLU A 24 0.96 -9.50 -5.00
N ALA A 25 1.14 -10.35 -4.00
CA ALA A 25 2.33 -10.40 -3.17
C ALA A 25 2.54 -11.85 -2.73
N GLY A 26 3.78 -12.28 -2.58
CA GLY A 26 4.02 -13.66 -2.20
C GLY A 26 5.48 -14.03 -2.17
N PHE A 27 5.73 -15.27 -1.77
CA PHE A 27 7.02 -15.90 -1.80
C PHE A 27 6.99 -17.00 -2.85
N GLN A 28 7.84 -16.84 -3.88
CA GLN A 28 8.01 -17.85 -4.93
C GLN A 28 8.58 -19.17 -4.40
N HIS A 29 9.18 -19.16 -3.22
CA HIS A 29 9.69 -20.35 -2.55
C HIS A 29 9.68 -20.14 -1.03
N TYR A 30 9.17 -21.13 -0.30
CA TYR A 30 9.33 -21.26 1.15
C TYR A 30 9.92 -22.64 1.47
N ASP A 31 10.63 -22.71 2.61
CA ASP A 31 11.17 -23.94 3.17
C ASP A 31 10.70 -24.05 4.63
N LEU A 32 9.94 -25.12 4.94
CA LEU A 32 9.50 -25.47 6.29
C LEU A 32 10.22 -26.74 6.76
N LYS A 33 10.96 -26.61 7.86
CA LYS A 33 11.63 -27.71 8.57
C LYS A 33 11.07 -27.82 9.98
N ILE A 34 10.34 -28.90 10.24
CA ILE A 34 9.90 -29.25 11.59
C ILE A 34 10.30 -30.69 11.84
N LEU A 35 11.14 -30.90 12.85
CA LEU A 35 11.75 -32.20 13.17
C LEU A 35 12.47 -32.80 11.95
N LYS A 36 12.08 -34.01 11.52
CA LYS A 36 12.65 -34.72 10.36
C LYS A 36 11.85 -34.50 9.07
N ILE A 37 10.81 -33.67 9.10
CA ILE A 37 9.94 -33.42 7.96
C ILE A 37 10.35 -32.10 7.32
N HIS A 38 10.62 -32.18 6.03
CA HIS A 38 10.95 -31.05 5.18
C HIS A 38 9.86 -30.88 4.13
N GLN A 39 9.35 -29.66 4.00
CA GLN A 39 8.33 -29.30 3.00
C GLN A 39 8.73 -27.98 2.36
N ALA A 40 8.51 -27.88 1.06
CA ALA A 40 8.80 -26.67 0.30
C ALA A 40 7.69 -26.43 -0.71
N GLY A 41 7.43 -25.16 -0.96
CA GLY A 41 6.37 -24.74 -1.88
C GLY A 41 6.34 -23.24 -2.02
N ASN A 42 5.17 -22.71 -2.38
CA ASN A 42 5.00 -21.30 -2.69
C ASN A 42 3.86 -20.74 -1.86
N ILE A 43 3.97 -19.47 -1.48
CA ILE A 43 2.87 -18.71 -0.87
C ILE A 43 2.53 -17.59 -1.84
N ASN A 44 1.32 -17.60 -2.39
CA ASN A 44 0.81 -16.51 -3.20
C ASN A 44 -0.35 -15.83 -2.49
N VAL A 45 -0.35 -14.50 -2.49
CA VAL A 45 -1.44 -13.69 -1.97
C VAL A 45 -1.92 -12.74 -3.03
N SER A 46 -3.22 -12.77 -3.27
CA SER A 46 -3.89 -11.86 -4.17
C SER A 46 -4.95 -11.07 -3.41
N VAL A 47 -5.11 -9.81 -3.80
CA VAL A 47 -6.10 -8.90 -3.25
C VAL A 47 -7.01 -8.46 -4.39
N ALA A 48 -8.29 -8.82 -4.27
CA ALA A 48 -9.27 -8.61 -5.33
C ALA A 48 -9.78 -7.16 -5.39
N GLN A 49 -9.88 -6.50 -4.23
CA GLN A 49 -10.36 -5.13 -4.12
C GLN A 49 -9.33 -4.32 -3.36
N ASN A 50 -8.65 -3.43 -4.08
CA ASN A 50 -7.67 -2.58 -3.45
C ASN A 50 -7.56 -1.22 -4.16
N SER A 51 -7.24 -0.20 -3.36
CA SER A 51 -7.13 1.17 -3.83
C SER A 51 -6.03 1.91 -3.10
N ILE A 52 -5.46 2.89 -3.79
CA ILE A 52 -4.55 3.88 -3.22
C ILE A 52 -5.27 5.21 -3.22
N LYS A 53 -5.23 5.92 -2.10
CA LYS A 53 -5.71 7.29 -1.99
C LYS A 53 -4.55 8.23 -1.68
N MET A 54 -4.59 9.40 -2.29
CA MET A 54 -3.59 10.45 -2.13
C MET A 54 -4.28 11.80 -1.99
N LYS A 55 -3.74 12.65 -1.12
CA LYS A 55 -4.13 14.04 -0.96
C LYS A 55 -2.88 14.91 -0.87
N ILE A 56 -2.82 15.91 -1.74
CA ILE A 56 -1.77 16.94 -1.76
C ILE A 56 -2.45 18.29 -1.62
N SER A 57 -1.91 19.17 -0.77
CA SER A 57 -2.41 20.53 -0.60
C SER A 57 -1.34 21.56 -0.90
N LEU A 58 -1.72 22.59 -1.64
CA LEU A 58 -0.92 23.78 -1.90
C LEU A 58 -1.59 24.96 -1.22
N THR A 59 -0.94 25.54 -0.22
CA THR A 59 -1.31 26.85 0.32
C THR A 59 -0.42 27.89 -0.32
N TYR A 60 -0.98 28.91 -0.96
CA TYR A 60 -0.19 29.93 -1.70
C TYR A 60 -0.08 31.29 -0.98
N ALA A 61 -0.81 31.53 0.11
CA ALA A 61 -0.71 32.74 0.92
C ALA A 61 -0.92 32.44 2.42
N PRO A 62 -0.27 33.16 3.35
CA PRO A 62 0.72 34.23 3.12
C PRO A 62 2.12 33.71 2.74
N ALA A 63 2.37 32.41 2.83
CA ALA A 63 3.60 31.78 2.37
C ALA A 63 3.27 30.52 1.58
N CYS A 64 3.96 30.32 0.46
CA CYS A 64 3.73 29.14 -0.36
C CYS A 64 4.26 27.87 0.33
N ASN A 65 3.39 26.88 0.50
CA ASN A 65 3.71 25.59 1.08
C ASN A 65 2.95 24.47 0.38
N LEU A 66 3.67 23.44 -0.06
CA LEU A 66 3.13 22.25 -0.71
C LEU A 66 3.30 21.04 0.21
N THR A 67 2.20 20.43 0.62
CA THR A 67 2.18 19.32 1.57
C THR A 67 1.56 18.07 0.94
N VAL A 68 2.13 16.91 1.28
CA VAL A 68 1.47 15.62 1.07
C VAL A 68 0.69 15.33 2.35
N ASP A 69 -0.62 15.55 2.34
CA ASP A 69 -1.47 15.39 3.52
C ASP A 69 -1.70 13.92 3.85
N TYR A 70 -1.93 13.11 2.81
CA TYR A 70 -2.11 11.66 2.93
C TYR A 70 -1.66 10.97 1.65
N VAL A 71 -1.03 9.81 1.79
CA VAL A 71 -0.90 8.86 0.70
C VAL A 71 -0.81 7.45 1.28
N GLY A 72 -1.58 6.53 0.72
CA GLY A 72 -1.57 5.16 1.19
C GLY A 72 -2.66 4.30 0.56
N LEU A 73 -2.61 3.03 0.91
CA LEU A 73 -3.65 2.06 0.65
C LEU A 73 -4.91 2.44 1.44
N ASP A 74 -6.02 2.60 0.73
CA ASP A 74 -7.31 2.98 1.28
C ASP A 74 -8.21 1.75 1.45
N GLN A 75 -8.24 0.87 0.44
CA GLN A 75 -8.95 -0.41 0.48
C GLN A 75 -8.00 -1.60 0.27
N LEU A 76 -8.28 -2.69 0.99
CA LEU A 76 -7.56 -3.97 0.87
C LEU A 76 -8.47 -5.12 1.35
N ASP A 77 -9.35 -5.55 0.45
CA ASP A 77 -10.38 -6.55 0.72
C ASP A 77 -10.30 -7.72 -0.28
N GLY A 78 -10.93 -8.83 0.09
CA GLY A 78 -10.93 -10.05 -0.73
C GLY A 78 -9.53 -10.66 -0.86
N ILE A 79 -8.76 -10.64 0.23
CA ILE A 79 -7.43 -11.25 0.29
C ILE A 79 -7.58 -12.78 0.21
N LYS A 80 -6.89 -13.39 -0.74
CA LYS A 80 -6.80 -14.85 -0.89
C LYS A 80 -5.36 -15.28 -0.69
N VAL A 81 -5.17 -16.35 0.07
CA VAL A 81 -3.87 -16.95 0.34
C VAL A 81 -3.85 -18.37 -0.23
N ASP A 82 -2.94 -18.61 -1.16
CA ASP A 82 -2.70 -19.91 -1.75
C ASP A 82 -1.33 -20.42 -1.30
N ILE A 83 -1.32 -21.53 -0.57
CA ILE A 83 -0.09 -22.18 -0.09
C ILE A 83 0.02 -23.55 -0.72
N THR A 84 1.09 -23.79 -1.47
CA THR A 84 1.37 -25.08 -2.12
C THR A 84 2.45 -25.84 -1.36
N GLY A 85 2.55 -27.16 -1.55
CA GLY A 85 3.68 -27.93 -1.02
C GLY A 85 3.67 -28.14 0.50
N LEU A 86 2.50 -28.08 1.16
CA LEU A 86 2.41 -28.32 2.60
C LEU A 86 2.58 -29.79 3.01
N GLY A 87 2.27 -30.74 2.12
CA GLY A 87 2.47 -32.18 2.35
C GLY A 87 1.90 -32.66 3.70
N ALA A 88 2.77 -33.11 4.60
CA ALA A 88 2.37 -33.56 5.94
C ALA A 88 1.79 -32.45 6.85
N PHE A 89 2.00 -31.18 6.49
CA PHE A 89 1.50 -30.00 7.21
C PHE A 89 0.19 -29.44 6.63
N GLN A 90 -0.55 -30.21 5.83
CA GLN A 90 -1.86 -29.77 5.30
C GLN A 90 -2.82 -29.33 6.42
N SER A 91 -2.78 -29.98 7.58
CA SER A 91 -3.58 -29.59 8.76
C SER A 91 -3.20 -28.22 9.34
N MET A 92 -2.03 -27.67 9.00
CA MET A 92 -1.58 -26.35 9.43
C MET A 92 -1.95 -25.24 8.45
N PHE A 93 -2.60 -25.56 7.32
CA PHE A 93 -2.97 -24.59 6.30
C PHE A 93 -3.73 -23.40 6.90
N ASP A 94 -4.78 -23.64 7.68
CA ASP A 94 -5.59 -22.56 8.26
C ASP A 94 -4.78 -21.68 9.22
N MET A 95 -3.88 -22.29 10.00
CA MET A 95 -3.02 -21.56 10.94
C MET A 95 -2.00 -20.68 10.19
N LEU A 96 -1.36 -21.23 9.16
CA LEU A 96 -0.38 -20.50 8.34
C LEU A 96 -1.04 -19.41 7.50
N SER A 97 -2.19 -19.70 6.90
CA SER A 97 -3.00 -18.73 6.15
C SER A 97 -3.46 -17.59 7.05
N LYS A 98 -3.95 -17.89 8.26
CA LYS A 98 -4.32 -16.86 9.24
C LYS A 98 -3.13 -16.02 9.67
N TRP A 99 -2.02 -16.64 10.05
CA TRP A 99 -0.79 -15.92 10.40
C TRP A 99 -0.33 -15.02 9.25
N PHE A 100 -0.37 -15.52 8.02
CA PHE A 100 -0.02 -14.74 6.84
C PHE A 100 -0.97 -13.56 6.66
N LEU A 101 -2.28 -13.76 6.75
CA LEU A 101 -3.28 -12.69 6.64
C LEU A 101 -3.08 -11.60 7.70
N ASP A 102 -2.79 -11.98 8.94
CA ASP A 102 -2.56 -11.05 10.05
C ASP A 102 -1.31 -10.20 9.79
N ASN A 103 -0.18 -10.83 9.44
CA ASN A 103 1.07 -10.12 9.15
C ASN A 103 0.99 -9.33 7.85
N PHE A 104 0.38 -9.89 6.81
CA PHE A 104 0.20 -9.20 5.54
C PHE A 104 -0.64 -7.95 5.73
N THR A 105 -1.80 -8.04 6.38
CA THR A 105 -2.66 -6.86 6.54
C THR A 105 -2.00 -5.75 7.34
N VAL A 106 -1.20 -6.08 8.37
CA VAL A 106 -0.54 -5.07 9.21
C VAL A 106 0.76 -4.57 8.58
N ASP A 107 1.71 -5.46 8.34
CA ASP A 107 3.07 -5.09 7.95
C ASP A 107 3.13 -4.65 6.48
N PHE A 108 2.42 -5.34 5.59
CA PHE A 108 2.41 -4.96 4.17
C PHE A 108 1.79 -3.59 3.99
N LYS A 109 0.64 -3.30 4.63
CA LYS A 109 0.03 -1.97 4.59
C LYS A 109 1.00 -0.92 5.12
N HIS A 110 1.66 -1.20 6.26
CA HIS A 110 2.61 -0.28 6.85
C HIS A 110 3.80 0.02 5.92
N ILE A 111 4.43 -1.02 5.36
CA ILE A 111 5.58 -0.89 4.45
C ILE A 111 5.18 -0.14 3.19
N VAL A 112 4.07 -0.52 2.54
CA VAL A 112 3.61 0.13 1.31
C VAL A 112 3.27 1.59 1.57
N ASN A 113 2.50 1.90 2.62
CA ASN A 113 2.14 3.28 2.97
C ASN A 113 3.39 4.12 3.27
N THR A 114 4.35 3.56 4.01
CA THR A 114 5.62 4.25 4.29
C THR A 114 6.39 4.56 3.01
N LYS A 115 6.50 3.59 2.10
CA LYS A 115 7.22 3.78 0.83
C LYS A 115 6.50 4.75 -0.10
N LEU A 116 5.18 4.69 -0.17
CA LEU A 116 4.37 5.66 -0.92
C LEU A 116 4.55 7.08 -0.35
N ALA A 117 4.50 7.25 0.97
CA ALA A 117 4.71 8.53 1.63
C ALA A 117 6.12 9.09 1.37
N GLU A 118 7.16 8.27 1.50
CA GLU A 118 8.54 8.66 1.18
C GLU A 118 8.67 9.13 -0.28
N LYS A 119 8.08 8.40 -1.22
CA LYS A 119 8.15 8.72 -2.66
C LYS A 119 7.36 9.97 -3.01
N ALA A 120 6.16 10.12 -2.46
CA ALA A 120 5.32 11.30 -2.67
C ALA A 120 6.00 12.56 -2.13
N LYS A 121 6.54 12.52 -0.90
CA LYS A 121 7.29 13.63 -0.31
C LYS A 121 8.50 14.01 -1.17
N LYS A 122 9.25 13.02 -1.67
CA LYS A 122 10.40 13.27 -2.57
C LYS A 122 9.97 13.86 -3.92
N ALA A 123 8.85 13.42 -4.48
CA ALA A 123 8.34 13.95 -5.74
C ALA A 123 7.91 15.42 -5.58
N VAL A 124 7.14 15.71 -4.53
CA VAL A 124 6.71 17.06 -4.17
C VAL A 124 7.90 17.99 -3.90
N ALA A 125 8.92 17.53 -3.17
CA ALA A 125 10.09 18.35 -2.86
C ALA A 125 10.99 18.66 -4.07
N ARG A 126 10.88 17.91 -5.18
CA ARG A 126 11.64 18.17 -6.42
C ARG A 126 11.01 19.27 -7.26
N GLU A 127 9.71 19.46 -7.15
CA GLU A 127 8.96 20.41 -7.96
C GLU A 127 8.81 21.72 -7.20
N ASP A 128 9.52 22.76 -7.65
CA ASP A 128 9.29 24.12 -7.15
C ASP A 128 8.03 24.70 -7.83
N ILE A 129 6.86 24.26 -7.37
CA ILE A 129 5.56 24.80 -7.80
C ILE A 129 5.36 26.22 -7.24
N CYS A 130 6.04 26.55 -6.13
CA CYS A 130 5.91 27.84 -5.46
C CYS A 130 6.45 29.00 -6.29
N LYS A 131 7.38 28.78 -7.23
CA LYS A 131 7.85 29.80 -8.17
C LYS A 131 6.76 30.47 -9.02
N TYR A 132 5.57 29.86 -9.13
CA TYR A 132 4.45 30.39 -9.91
C TYR A 132 3.48 31.27 -9.12
N PHE A 133 3.68 31.40 -7.81
CA PHE A 133 2.81 32.20 -6.95
C PHE A 133 3.59 33.40 -6.38
N PRO A 134 2.93 34.56 -6.21
CA PRO A 134 3.57 35.73 -5.60
C PRO A 134 4.02 35.39 -4.17
N GLN A 135 5.27 35.76 -3.87
CA GLN A 135 5.87 35.61 -2.54
C GLN A 135 5.50 36.78 -1.63
#